data_AF-A0A0H5CMJ5-F1
#
_entry.id   AF-A0A0H5CMJ5-F1
#
_cell.length_a   1.000
_cell.length_b   1.000
_cell.length_c   1.000
_cell.angle_alpha   90.00
_cell.angle_beta   90.00
_cell.angle_gamma   90.00
#
_symmetry.space_group_name_H-M   'P 1'
#
loop_
_entity.id
_entity.type
_entity.pdbx_description
1 polymer ?
#
loop_
_entity_poly.entity_id
_entity_poly.type
_entity_poly.pdbx_seq_one_letter_code
_entity_poly.pdbx_strand_id
1 'polypeptide(L)'
;MIPTKNFSSRGGATVRLIVAHTAEAARTAEALGNYFANVSRNSSSHVGIDHDGTVPYVDYDKAAWTLRSGNAISDNAELCAYAMMTRDQWLSTETISFWHPGLKRTVWVDNPRAILERTAQWIAERCRARGIPLRKLTPKQVAAGEAGVIGHIDWTLGMDDGSHVDPGDNFPWDHVMARAGAYFNNTEEDDMLDDERNAVISTHAAIFYKGGAQGDQSIIERLVEAQRNGRATLVKLDALAGVLSDDEANILAALRSDSAQDSQAVAEQLAPLLLEGGLLTRLSDEDIARVVERGADEQDRRARERANQEV
;
A
#
# COMPACT_ATOMS: atom_id res chain seq x y z
N MET A 1 -12.08 3.04 4.97
CA MET A 1 -12.39 1.81 5.73
C MET A 1 -13.74 1.28 5.27
N ILE A 2 -13.86 -0.01 4.96
CA ILE A 2 -15.13 -0.68 4.65
C ILE A 2 -15.47 -1.59 5.83
N PRO A 3 -16.26 -1.14 6.81
CA PRO A 3 -16.44 -1.87 8.05
C PRO A 3 -17.28 -3.14 7.87
N THR A 4 -16.90 -4.20 8.59
CA THR A 4 -17.70 -5.43 8.74
C THR A 4 -18.09 -5.63 10.20
N LYS A 5 -19.22 -6.32 10.45
CA LYS A 5 -19.65 -6.71 11.81
C LYS A 5 -19.13 -8.09 12.23
N ASN A 6 -18.41 -8.79 11.35
CA ASN A 6 -17.81 -10.09 11.65
C ASN A 6 -16.50 -9.90 12.39
N PHE A 7 -16.58 -9.59 13.68
CA PHE A 7 -15.43 -9.50 14.56
C PHE A 7 -15.84 -9.87 15.97
N SER A 8 -14.86 -10.15 16.82
CA SER A 8 -15.07 -10.36 18.25
C SER A 8 -14.14 -9.49 19.08
N SER A 9 -14.41 -9.41 20.39
CA SER A 9 -13.41 -8.94 21.34
C SER A 9 -12.17 -9.85 21.28
N ARG A 10 -10.98 -9.28 21.53
CA ARG A 10 -9.76 -10.06 21.74
C ARG A 10 -9.71 -10.75 23.11
N GLY A 11 -10.65 -10.43 24.01
CA GLY A 11 -10.74 -11.07 25.33
C GLY A 11 -9.53 -10.85 26.24
N GLY A 12 -8.81 -9.74 26.05
CA GLY A 12 -7.56 -9.46 26.76
C GLY A 12 -6.32 -10.16 26.21
N ALA A 13 -6.45 -10.94 25.12
CA ALA A 13 -5.31 -11.58 24.49
C ALA A 13 -4.38 -10.54 23.83
N THR A 14 -3.08 -10.73 24.00
CA THR A 14 -2.05 -9.94 23.33
C THR A 14 -1.82 -10.47 21.91
N VAL A 15 -1.80 -9.57 20.93
CA VAL A 15 -1.45 -9.92 19.55
C VAL A 15 0.03 -10.32 19.49
N ARG A 16 0.32 -11.50 18.93
CA ARG A 16 1.69 -12.01 18.73
C ARG A 16 1.98 -12.41 17.29
N LEU A 17 0.95 -12.49 16.44
CA LEU A 17 1.07 -12.97 15.07
C LEU A 17 0.64 -11.89 14.07
N ILE A 18 1.45 -11.68 13.03
CA ILE A 18 1.09 -10.91 11.84
C ILE A 18 0.93 -11.91 10.69
N VAL A 19 -0.24 -11.97 10.06
CA VAL A 19 -0.57 -13.08 9.16
C VAL A 19 -0.94 -12.61 7.76
N ALA A 20 -0.24 -13.16 6.75
CA ALA A 20 -0.58 -13.00 5.35
C ALA A 20 -1.44 -14.18 4.87
N HIS A 21 -2.57 -13.85 4.24
CA HIS A 21 -3.52 -14.80 3.64
C HIS A 21 -3.71 -14.48 2.17
N THR A 22 -4.21 -15.41 1.35
CA THR A 22 -4.68 -15.09 0.00
C THR A 22 -6.20 -15.16 -0.07
N ALA A 23 -6.81 -14.17 -0.73
CA ALA A 23 -8.27 -14.03 -0.80
C ALA A 23 -8.96 -15.07 -1.69
N GLU A 24 -8.22 -15.78 -2.54
CA GLU A 24 -8.69 -16.89 -3.41
C GLU A 24 -9.86 -16.56 -4.35
N ALA A 25 -10.20 -15.29 -4.54
CA ALA A 25 -11.28 -14.89 -5.44
C ALA A 25 -11.27 -13.40 -5.79
N ALA A 26 -11.22 -12.53 -4.77
CA ALA A 26 -11.33 -11.10 -4.97
C ALA A 26 -10.09 -10.54 -5.68
N ARG A 27 -10.33 -9.65 -6.66
CA ARG A 27 -9.26 -8.98 -7.43
C ARG A 27 -8.88 -7.61 -6.88
N THR A 28 -9.78 -6.98 -6.13
CA THR A 28 -9.53 -5.69 -5.49
C THR A 28 -9.89 -5.73 -4.02
N ALA A 29 -9.21 -4.92 -3.23
CA ALA A 29 -9.41 -4.81 -1.80
C ALA A 29 -10.81 -4.24 -1.49
N GLU A 30 -11.38 -3.36 -2.31
CA GLU A 30 -12.76 -2.89 -2.12
C GLU A 30 -13.78 -4.00 -2.36
N ALA A 31 -13.56 -4.82 -3.40
CA ALA A 31 -14.44 -5.95 -3.69
C ALA A 31 -14.42 -6.98 -2.55
N LEU A 32 -13.25 -7.22 -1.97
CA LEU A 32 -13.10 -8.08 -0.79
C LEU A 32 -13.77 -7.47 0.45
N GLY A 33 -13.62 -6.17 0.67
CA GLY A 33 -14.30 -5.46 1.76
C GLY A 33 -15.83 -5.56 1.64
N ASN A 34 -16.37 -5.39 0.43
CA ASN A 34 -17.79 -5.57 0.14
C ASN A 34 -18.27 -7.01 0.40
N TYR A 35 -17.42 -8.01 0.12
CA TYR A 35 -17.71 -9.39 0.47
C TYR A 35 -17.81 -9.58 1.99
N PHE A 36 -16.84 -9.06 2.76
CA PHE A 36 -16.83 -9.16 4.22
C PHE A 36 -17.92 -8.31 4.91
N ALA A 37 -18.39 -7.23 4.29
CA ALA A 37 -19.49 -6.42 4.82
C ALA A 37 -20.80 -7.21 4.96
N ASN A 38 -20.96 -8.30 4.21
CA ASN A 38 -22.08 -9.21 4.38
C ASN A 38 -21.87 -10.11 5.62
N VAL A 39 -22.62 -9.83 6.68
CA VAL A 39 -22.53 -10.53 7.97
C VAL A 39 -22.76 -12.04 7.88
N SER A 40 -23.54 -12.51 6.90
CA SER A 40 -23.77 -13.95 6.72
C SER A 40 -22.54 -14.74 6.26
N ARG A 41 -21.46 -14.06 5.85
CA ARG A 41 -20.19 -14.70 5.49
C ARG A 41 -19.47 -15.34 6.67
N ASN A 42 -19.70 -14.86 7.89
CA ASN A 42 -19.00 -15.31 9.10
C ASN A 42 -17.45 -15.32 8.93
N SER A 43 -16.93 -14.35 8.18
CA SER A 43 -15.50 -14.18 7.91
C SER A 43 -15.16 -12.70 7.79
N SER A 44 -13.91 -12.34 8.09
CA SER A 44 -13.37 -10.99 7.91
C SER A 44 -11.84 -11.01 7.92
N SER A 45 -11.22 -9.86 7.71
CA SER A 45 -9.78 -9.61 7.90
C SER A 45 -9.58 -8.18 8.40
N HIS A 46 -8.37 -7.82 8.86
CA HIS A 46 -8.12 -6.44 9.27
C HIS A 46 -7.91 -5.54 8.05
N VAL A 47 -7.18 -6.04 7.05
CA VAL A 47 -6.98 -5.35 5.77
C VAL A 47 -7.11 -6.31 4.60
N GLY A 48 -7.46 -5.77 3.44
CA GLY A 48 -7.20 -6.41 2.16
C GLY A 48 -6.14 -5.62 1.41
N ILE A 49 -5.29 -6.32 0.67
CA ILE A 49 -4.19 -5.74 -0.08
C ILE A 49 -4.32 -6.16 -1.54
N ASP A 50 -4.34 -5.20 -2.43
CA ASP A 50 -4.20 -5.42 -3.87
C ASP A 50 -3.05 -4.56 -4.43
N HIS A 51 -2.94 -4.48 -5.74
CA HIS A 51 -1.87 -3.73 -6.40
C HIS A 51 -2.00 -2.21 -6.23
N ASP A 52 -3.21 -1.71 -6.01
CA ASP A 52 -3.51 -0.29 -5.92
C ASP A 52 -3.37 0.20 -4.48
N GLY A 53 -3.78 -0.60 -3.50
CA GLY A 53 -3.67 -0.19 -2.09
C GLY A 53 -3.92 -1.26 -1.03
N THR A 54 -3.92 -0.78 0.22
CA THR A 54 -4.26 -1.53 1.42
C THR A 54 -5.54 -0.93 2.01
N VAL A 55 -6.64 -1.68 2.01
CA VAL A 55 -7.95 -1.20 2.48
C VAL A 55 -8.28 -1.82 3.84
N PRO A 56 -8.53 -1.00 4.88
CA PRO A 56 -8.90 -1.51 6.21
C PRO A 56 -10.38 -1.89 6.32
N TYR A 57 -10.67 -2.96 7.08
CA TYR A 57 -12.03 -3.47 7.36
C TYR A 57 -12.35 -3.62 8.84
N VAL A 58 -11.54 -4.38 9.59
CA VAL A 58 -11.72 -4.61 11.03
C VAL A 58 -10.64 -3.82 11.78
N ASP A 59 -11.07 -3.07 12.79
CA ASP A 59 -10.17 -2.36 13.69
C ASP A 59 -9.21 -3.33 14.40
N TYR A 60 -7.93 -2.95 14.48
CA TYR A 60 -6.90 -3.75 15.14
C TYR A 60 -7.13 -3.99 16.64
N ASP A 61 -8.00 -3.24 17.30
CA ASP A 61 -8.42 -3.52 18.70
C ASP A 61 -9.42 -4.68 18.81
N LYS A 62 -9.95 -5.15 17.67
CA LYS A 62 -10.85 -6.30 17.57
C LYS A 62 -10.16 -7.49 16.93
N ALA A 63 -10.73 -8.67 17.14
CA ALA A 63 -10.30 -9.89 16.48
C ALA A 63 -11.10 -10.06 15.18
N ALA A 64 -10.43 -9.99 14.03
CA ALA A 64 -11.01 -10.44 12.76
C ALA A 64 -11.23 -11.96 12.76
N TRP A 65 -12.20 -12.44 11.99
CA TRP A 65 -12.55 -13.85 11.85
C TRP A 65 -11.89 -14.46 10.62
N THR A 66 -10.59 -14.73 10.73
CA THR A 66 -9.72 -15.16 9.62
C THR A 66 -8.92 -16.43 9.94
N LEU A 67 -8.36 -16.50 11.14
CA LEU A 67 -7.39 -17.51 11.59
C LEU A 67 -7.95 -18.43 12.69
N ARG A 68 -9.25 -18.71 12.66
CA ARG A 68 -9.89 -19.70 13.57
C ARG A 68 -9.57 -19.43 15.05
N SER A 69 -8.98 -20.39 15.77
CA SER A 69 -8.66 -20.21 17.20
C SER A 69 -7.55 -19.17 17.43
N GLY A 70 -6.82 -18.77 16.38
CA GLY A 70 -5.81 -17.71 16.38
C GLY A 70 -6.35 -16.30 16.19
N ASN A 71 -7.66 -16.11 15.99
CA ASN A 71 -8.28 -14.80 15.73
C ASN A 71 -7.92 -13.73 16.77
N ALA A 72 -7.97 -14.07 18.06
CA ALA A 72 -7.74 -13.10 19.15
C ALA A 72 -6.29 -12.60 19.23
N ILE A 73 -5.33 -13.39 18.75
CA ILE A 73 -3.88 -13.15 18.90
C ILE A 73 -3.19 -12.73 17.59
N SER A 74 -3.96 -12.41 16.56
CA SER A 74 -3.45 -12.07 15.23
C SER A 74 -3.94 -10.72 14.70
N ASP A 75 -3.08 -10.06 13.93
CA ASP A 75 -3.45 -9.09 12.91
C ASP A 75 -3.34 -9.80 11.54
N ASN A 76 -4.31 -9.58 10.64
CA ASN A 76 -4.51 -10.41 9.44
C ASN A 76 -4.65 -9.51 8.20
N ALA A 77 -3.95 -9.87 7.13
CA ALA A 77 -4.07 -9.25 5.81
C ALA A 77 -4.47 -10.29 4.76
N GLU A 78 -5.45 -9.95 3.93
CA GLU A 78 -5.89 -10.77 2.80
C GLU A 78 -5.36 -10.19 1.48
N LEU A 79 -4.47 -10.93 0.82
CA LEU A 79 -3.89 -10.54 -0.45
C LEU A 79 -4.85 -10.91 -1.57
N CYS A 80 -5.24 -9.95 -2.43
CA CYS A 80 -6.12 -10.16 -3.59
C CYS A 80 -5.40 -10.91 -4.72
N ALA A 81 -5.04 -12.16 -4.42
CA ALA A 81 -4.22 -13.07 -5.18
C ALA A 81 -4.57 -14.52 -4.80
N TYR A 82 -3.78 -15.49 -5.28
CA TYR A 82 -4.07 -16.92 -5.13
C TYR A 82 -2.83 -17.68 -4.65
N ALA A 83 -3.00 -18.58 -3.68
CA ALA A 83 -1.92 -19.37 -3.09
C ALA A 83 -1.22 -20.28 -4.11
N MET A 84 -1.92 -20.66 -5.18
CA MET A 84 -1.38 -21.51 -6.23
C MET A 84 -0.44 -20.80 -7.22
N MET A 85 -0.29 -19.47 -7.11
CA MET A 85 0.61 -18.71 -7.97
C MET A 85 2.04 -19.20 -7.85
N THR A 86 2.74 -19.29 -8.98
CA THR A 86 4.18 -19.56 -8.99
C THR A 86 4.95 -18.36 -8.43
N ARG A 87 6.20 -18.58 -8.03
CA ARG A 87 7.06 -17.49 -7.57
C ARG A 87 7.22 -16.41 -8.64
N ASP A 88 7.42 -16.79 -9.90
CA ASP A 88 7.57 -15.83 -11.00
C ASP A 88 6.30 -15.01 -11.22
N GLN A 89 5.13 -15.64 -11.07
CA GLN A 89 3.84 -14.96 -11.10
C GLN A 89 3.72 -13.94 -9.98
N TRP A 90 4.11 -14.29 -8.75
CA TRP A 90 4.14 -13.35 -7.61
C TRP A 90 5.10 -12.18 -7.83
N LEU A 91 6.25 -12.41 -8.47
CA LEU A 91 7.26 -11.38 -8.69
C LEU A 91 7.00 -10.52 -9.93
N SER A 92 5.96 -10.81 -10.71
CA SER A 92 5.57 -10.08 -11.91
C SER A 92 5.12 -8.65 -11.60
N THR A 93 5.58 -7.69 -12.40
CA THR A 93 5.07 -6.31 -12.43
C THR A 93 3.89 -6.14 -13.38
N GLU A 94 3.65 -7.12 -14.24
CA GLU A 94 2.56 -7.13 -15.22
C GLU A 94 1.31 -7.81 -14.67
N THR A 95 0.17 -7.58 -15.32
CA THR A 95 -1.03 -8.41 -15.14
C THR A 95 -0.75 -9.84 -15.58
N ILE A 96 -0.94 -10.80 -14.68
CA ILE A 96 -0.85 -12.22 -14.97
C ILE A 96 -2.24 -12.83 -15.14
N SER A 97 -2.33 -13.94 -15.87
CA SER A 97 -3.53 -14.76 -15.89
C SER A 97 -3.20 -16.25 -15.93
N PHE A 98 -4.04 -17.07 -15.33
CA PHE A 98 -3.88 -18.53 -15.35
C PHE A 98 -5.21 -19.23 -15.08
N TRP A 99 -5.32 -20.49 -15.51
CA TRP A 99 -6.48 -21.32 -15.22
C TRP A 99 -6.48 -21.75 -13.75
N HIS A 100 -7.55 -21.42 -13.02
CA HIS A 100 -7.74 -21.83 -11.64
C HIS A 100 -8.61 -23.10 -11.57
N PRO A 101 -8.08 -24.27 -11.17
CA PRO A 101 -8.84 -25.53 -11.16
C PRO A 101 -9.99 -25.52 -10.15
N GLY A 102 -9.78 -24.95 -8.95
CA GLY A 102 -10.84 -24.82 -7.93
C GLY A 102 -12.03 -23.96 -8.38
N LEU A 103 -11.77 -22.78 -8.98
CA LEU A 103 -12.82 -21.88 -9.48
C LEU A 103 -13.32 -22.23 -10.89
N LYS A 104 -12.67 -23.18 -11.58
CA LYS A 104 -12.98 -23.61 -12.95
C LYS A 104 -13.09 -22.45 -13.94
N ARG A 105 -12.19 -21.49 -13.84
CA ARG A 105 -12.10 -20.32 -14.72
C ARG A 105 -10.69 -19.79 -14.79
N THR A 106 -10.38 -19.03 -15.84
CA THR A 106 -9.20 -18.17 -15.85
C THR A 106 -9.39 -17.05 -14.83
N VAL A 107 -8.33 -16.76 -14.08
CA VAL A 107 -8.25 -15.65 -13.14
C VAL A 107 -7.13 -14.71 -13.55
N TRP A 108 -7.19 -13.48 -13.06
CA TRP A 108 -6.22 -12.43 -13.33
C TRP A 108 -5.79 -11.77 -12.02
N VAL A 109 -4.51 -11.42 -11.96
CA VAL A 109 -3.95 -10.61 -10.86
C VAL A 109 -3.12 -9.52 -11.49
N ASP A 110 -3.48 -8.28 -11.21
CA ASP A 110 -2.80 -7.10 -11.72
C ASP A 110 -1.58 -6.81 -10.83
N ASN A 111 -0.41 -6.62 -11.45
CA ASN A 111 0.87 -6.32 -10.78
C ASN A 111 1.07 -7.02 -9.41
N PRO A 112 1.20 -8.36 -9.37
CA PRO A 112 1.39 -9.11 -8.13
C PRO A 112 2.55 -8.61 -7.26
N ARG A 113 3.61 -8.09 -7.89
CA ARG A 113 4.76 -7.53 -7.18
C ARG A 113 4.36 -6.36 -6.28
N ALA A 114 3.45 -5.49 -6.73
CA ALA A 114 2.96 -4.39 -5.90
C ALA A 114 2.20 -4.89 -4.64
N ILE A 115 1.47 -6.01 -4.75
CA ILE A 115 0.82 -6.66 -3.59
C ILE A 115 1.88 -7.09 -2.56
N LEU A 116 3.00 -7.67 -3.03
CA LEU A 116 4.11 -8.07 -2.14
C LEU A 116 4.75 -6.88 -1.44
N GLU A 117 5.02 -5.77 -2.16
CA GLU A 117 5.61 -4.56 -1.57
C GLU A 117 4.70 -3.96 -0.49
N ARG A 118 3.39 -3.88 -0.75
CA ARG A 118 2.40 -3.39 0.23
C ARG A 118 2.26 -4.33 1.42
N THR A 119 2.31 -5.63 1.18
CA THR A 119 2.31 -6.63 2.26
C THR A 119 3.54 -6.46 3.14
N ALA A 120 4.71 -6.23 2.55
CA ALA A 120 5.95 -5.99 3.28
C ALA A 120 5.89 -4.72 4.13
N GLN A 121 5.38 -3.62 3.57
CA GLN A 121 5.14 -2.37 4.29
C GLN A 121 4.19 -2.59 5.47
N TRP A 122 3.03 -3.20 5.22
CA TRP A 122 2.04 -3.50 6.24
C TRP A 122 2.63 -4.36 7.37
N ILE A 123 3.39 -5.41 7.04
CA ILE A 123 4.06 -6.25 8.03
C ILE A 123 5.00 -5.42 8.91
N ALA A 124 5.81 -4.53 8.33
CA ALA A 124 6.74 -3.69 9.06
C ALA A 124 6.01 -2.76 10.04
N GLU A 125 4.98 -2.07 9.57
CA GLU A 125 4.12 -1.19 10.37
C GLU A 125 3.48 -1.94 11.54
N ARG A 126 2.91 -3.12 11.28
CA ARG A 126 2.23 -3.91 12.33
C ARG A 126 3.22 -4.50 13.33
N CYS A 127 4.38 -4.97 12.88
CA CYS A 127 5.43 -5.43 13.78
C CYS A 127 5.87 -4.30 14.71
N ARG A 128 6.07 -3.09 14.18
CA ARG A 128 6.45 -1.91 14.97
C ARG A 128 5.35 -1.51 15.96
N ALA A 129 4.12 -1.38 15.49
CA ALA A 129 2.98 -0.97 16.31
C ALA A 129 2.66 -1.94 17.46
N ARG A 130 2.98 -3.23 17.30
CA ARG A 130 2.76 -4.27 18.32
C ARG A 130 4.00 -4.62 19.13
N GLY A 131 5.19 -4.12 18.77
CA GLY A 131 6.46 -4.59 19.32
C GLY A 131 6.75 -6.07 19.03
N ILE A 132 6.23 -6.60 17.92
CA ILE A 132 6.46 -7.99 17.48
C ILE A 132 7.78 -8.06 16.70
N PRO A 133 8.65 -9.06 16.95
CA PRO A 133 9.86 -9.24 16.17
C PRO A 133 9.57 -9.46 14.68
N LEU A 134 10.23 -8.70 13.81
CA LEU A 134 10.12 -8.86 12.36
C LEU A 134 10.89 -10.10 11.89
N ARG A 135 10.24 -11.26 11.97
CA ARG A 135 10.78 -12.55 11.49
C ARG A 135 9.65 -13.48 11.07
N LYS A 136 9.88 -14.24 10.00
CA LYS A 136 8.98 -15.33 9.59
C LYS A 136 9.15 -16.52 10.54
N LEU A 137 8.05 -16.98 11.13
CA LEU A 137 8.06 -18.17 11.99
C LEU A 137 7.86 -19.45 11.17
N THR A 138 8.37 -20.56 11.70
CA THR A 138 8.03 -21.91 11.28
C THR A 138 6.81 -22.44 12.06
N PRO A 139 6.10 -23.48 11.58
CA PRO A 139 5.00 -24.10 12.32
C PRO A 139 5.37 -24.49 13.76
N LYS A 140 6.59 -25.03 13.96
CA LYS A 140 7.09 -25.40 15.30
C LYS A 140 7.21 -24.19 16.24
N GLN A 141 7.65 -23.05 15.72
CA GLN A 141 7.75 -21.81 16.50
C GLN A 141 6.37 -21.24 16.82
N VAL A 142 5.41 -21.36 15.90
CA VAL A 142 4.00 -21.01 16.16
C VAL A 142 3.44 -21.83 17.32
N ALA A 143 3.65 -23.15 17.29
CA ALA A 143 3.25 -24.10 18.34
C ALA A 143 3.91 -23.79 19.70
N ALA A 144 5.15 -23.32 19.68
CA ALA A 144 5.89 -22.90 20.86
C ALA A 144 5.43 -21.55 21.43
N GLY A 145 4.43 -20.89 20.82
CA GLY A 145 3.89 -19.62 21.30
C GLY A 145 4.73 -18.40 20.94
N GLU A 146 5.67 -18.53 20.00
CA GLU A 146 6.56 -17.44 19.61
C GLU A 146 5.81 -16.30 18.87
N ALA A 147 6.37 -15.09 18.91
CA ALA A 147 5.85 -13.92 18.21
C ALA A 147 6.61 -13.67 16.89
N GLY A 148 5.87 -13.30 15.84
CA GLY A 148 6.42 -13.02 14.51
C GLY A 148 5.37 -13.03 13.39
N VAL A 149 5.87 -13.18 12.15
CA VAL A 149 5.09 -13.17 10.92
C VAL A 149 4.83 -14.60 10.45
N ILE A 150 3.64 -14.90 9.93
CA ILE A 150 3.27 -16.22 9.41
C ILE A 150 2.36 -16.14 8.17
N GLY A 151 2.24 -17.25 7.45
CA GLY A 151 1.08 -17.53 6.60
C GLY A 151 0.05 -18.38 7.36
N HIS A 152 -1.14 -18.57 6.78
CA HIS A 152 -2.16 -19.45 7.36
C HIS A 152 -1.62 -20.88 7.55
N ILE A 153 -0.85 -21.37 6.59
CA ILE A 153 -0.25 -22.72 6.63
C ILE A 153 0.56 -22.98 7.91
N ASP A 154 1.28 -21.98 8.44
CA ASP A 154 2.08 -22.18 9.66
C ASP A 154 1.20 -22.34 10.90
N TRP A 155 0.04 -21.68 10.92
CA TRP A 155 -0.97 -21.88 11.95
C TRP A 155 -1.59 -23.26 11.84
N THR A 156 -2.05 -23.63 10.65
CA THR A 156 -2.68 -24.94 10.43
C THR A 156 -1.74 -26.09 10.81
N LEU A 157 -0.48 -26.05 10.40
CA LEU A 157 0.48 -27.09 10.75
C LEU A 157 0.99 -27.00 12.20
N GLY A 158 1.17 -25.79 12.72
CA GLY A 158 1.74 -25.58 14.05
C GLY A 158 0.74 -25.87 15.18
N MET A 159 -0.53 -25.55 14.96
CA MET A 159 -1.60 -25.66 15.96
C MET A 159 -2.57 -26.80 15.69
N ASP A 160 -2.42 -27.52 14.57
CA ASP A 160 -3.38 -28.53 14.10
C ASP A 160 -4.81 -27.95 13.99
N ASP A 161 -4.93 -26.71 13.51
CA ASP A 161 -6.18 -25.96 13.44
C ASP A 161 -6.49 -25.48 12.02
N GLY A 162 -7.48 -26.12 11.40
CA GLY A 162 -7.95 -25.82 10.04
C GLY A 162 -7.29 -26.67 8.96
N SER A 163 -7.48 -26.24 7.71
CA SER A 163 -6.99 -26.96 6.53
C SER A 163 -6.48 -26.01 5.44
N HIS A 164 -6.35 -24.72 5.79
CA HIS A 164 -5.95 -23.68 4.86
C HIS A 164 -4.42 -23.65 4.77
N VAL A 165 -3.93 -23.40 3.57
CA VAL A 165 -2.50 -23.52 3.23
C VAL A 165 -1.94 -22.28 2.55
N ASP A 166 -2.73 -21.21 2.50
CA ASP A 166 -2.32 -19.92 1.99
C ASP A 166 -1.22 -19.27 2.86
N PRO A 167 -0.34 -18.42 2.28
CA PRO A 167 -0.33 -17.93 0.89
C PRO A 167 0.34 -18.89 -0.12
N GLY A 168 0.55 -20.16 0.25
CA GLY A 168 1.09 -21.21 -0.61
C GLY A 168 2.62 -21.29 -0.60
N ASP A 169 3.15 -22.46 -1.00
CA ASP A 169 4.58 -22.81 -0.91
C ASP A 169 5.49 -21.92 -1.77
N ASN A 170 4.93 -21.33 -2.83
CA ASN A 170 5.65 -20.47 -3.78
C ASN A 170 5.62 -18.98 -3.40
N PHE A 171 4.94 -18.62 -2.31
CA PHE A 171 4.90 -17.24 -1.84
C PHE A 171 6.32 -16.77 -1.50
N PRO A 172 6.78 -15.64 -2.06
CA PRO A 172 8.17 -15.21 -1.93
C PRO A 172 8.44 -14.52 -0.58
N TRP A 173 8.43 -15.31 0.50
CA TRP A 173 8.68 -14.85 1.87
C TRP A 173 10.03 -14.14 2.02
N ASP A 174 11.07 -14.61 1.35
CA ASP A 174 12.38 -13.96 1.32
C ASP A 174 12.31 -12.54 0.78
N HIS A 175 11.58 -12.32 -0.32
CA HIS A 175 11.36 -11.01 -0.89
C HIS A 175 10.57 -10.12 0.07
N VAL A 176 9.41 -10.60 0.55
CA VAL A 176 8.53 -9.84 1.45
C VAL A 176 9.25 -9.46 2.74
N MET A 177 9.96 -10.38 3.38
CA MET A 177 10.67 -10.12 4.64
C MET A 177 11.88 -9.19 4.44
N ALA A 178 12.60 -9.28 3.33
CA ALA A 178 13.69 -8.35 3.03
C ALA A 178 13.16 -6.92 2.84
N ARG A 179 12.05 -6.76 2.10
CA ARG A 179 11.38 -5.46 1.90
C ARG A 179 10.80 -4.93 3.21
N ALA A 180 10.18 -5.79 4.01
CA ALA A 180 9.67 -5.40 5.33
C ALA A 180 10.81 -4.93 6.24
N GLY A 181 11.98 -5.56 6.17
CA GLY A 181 13.18 -5.13 6.91
C GLY A 181 13.64 -3.73 6.51
N ALA A 182 13.57 -3.38 5.22
CA ALA A 182 13.88 -2.04 4.74
C ALA A 182 12.89 -1.00 5.32
N TYR A 183 11.57 -1.25 5.22
CA TYR A 183 10.54 -0.38 5.80
C TYR A 183 10.58 -0.31 7.33
N PHE A 184 11.06 -1.36 7.99
CA PHE A 184 11.17 -1.41 9.44
C PHE A 184 12.32 -0.53 9.96
N ASN A 185 13.39 -0.39 9.18
CA ASN A 185 14.60 0.32 9.57
C ASN A 185 14.67 1.78 9.06
N ASN A 186 13.98 2.14 7.98
CA ASN A 186 13.87 3.52 7.53
C ASN A 186 12.73 4.23 8.27
N THR A 187 13.04 5.31 8.99
CA THR A 187 12.10 6.00 9.91
C THR A 187 11.75 7.44 9.51
N GLU A 188 12.30 8.02 8.44
CA GLU A 188 12.10 9.48 8.16
C GLU A 188 11.76 9.84 6.70
N GLU A 189 12.27 9.14 5.67
CA GLU A 189 11.99 9.52 4.26
C GLU A 189 10.65 8.98 3.71
N ASP A 190 10.17 7.83 4.19
CA ASP A 190 8.93 7.20 3.68
C ASP A 190 7.66 7.71 4.38
N ASP A 191 7.73 8.15 5.64
CA ASP A 191 6.58 8.74 6.35
C ASP A 191 6.11 10.02 5.65
N MET A 192 7.03 10.81 5.08
CA MET A 192 6.71 11.97 4.24
C MET A 192 6.05 11.58 2.91
N LEU A 193 6.53 10.52 2.24
CA LEU A 193 5.95 10.03 0.99
C LEU A 193 4.57 9.42 1.19
N ASP A 194 4.34 8.82 2.35
CA ASP A 194 3.08 8.18 2.72
C ASP A 194 2.05 9.18 3.24
N ASP A 195 2.45 10.21 3.98
CA ASP A 195 1.56 11.31 4.34
C ASP A 195 1.17 12.14 3.12
N GLU A 196 2.10 12.41 2.19
CA GLU A 196 1.79 13.06 0.91
C GLU A 196 0.92 12.16 0.01
N ARG A 197 1.20 10.85 -0.07
CA ARG A 197 0.38 9.90 -0.85
C ARG A 197 -1.01 9.69 -0.24
N ASN A 198 -1.11 9.58 1.08
CA ASN A 198 -2.38 9.45 1.80
C ASN A 198 -3.16 10.76 1.76
N ALA A 199 -2.49 11.93 1.77
CA ALA A 199 -3.12 13.21 1.50
C ALA A 199 -3.67 13.25 0.07
N VAL A 200 -2.92 12.81 -0.94
CA VAL A 200 -3.41 12.71 -2.33
C VAL A 200 -4.60 11.75 -2.45
N ILE A 201 -4.56 10.57 -1.81
CA ILE A 201 -5.67 9.59 -1.82
C ILE A 201 -6.89 10.13 -1.06
N SER A 202 -6.68 10.80 0.07
CA SER A 202 -7.74 11.45 0.87
C SER A 202 -8.39 12.60 0.10
N THR A 203 -7.59 13.44 -0.58
CA THR A 203 -8.05 14.49 -1.49
C THR A 203 -8.80 13.89 -2.67
N HIS A 204 -8.35 12.77 -3.23
CA HIS A 204 -9.03 12.06 -4.31
C HIS A 204 -10.40 11.51 -3.86
N ALA A 205 -10.48 10.90 -2.68
CA ALA A 205 -11.73 10.43 -2.09
C ALA A 205 -12.71 11.57 -1.77
N ALA A 206 -12.19 12.73 -1.31
CA ALA A 206 -12.99 13.93 -1.06
C ALA A 206 -13.55 14.55 -2.35
N ILE A 207 -12.77 14.52 -3.44
CA ILE A 207 -13.21 14.96 -4.79
C ILE A 207 -14.29 14.01 -5.32
N PHE A 208 -14.13 12.69 -5.17
CA PHE A 208 -15.11 11.69 -5.60
C PHE A 208 -16.45 11.80 -4.85
N TYR A 209 -16.41 12.16 -3.56
CA TYR A 209 -17.61 12.31 -2.71
C TYR A 209 -18.36 13.64 -2.95
N LYS A 210 -17.66 14.71 -3.36
CA LYS A 210 -18.28 16.00 -3.74
C LYS A 210 -18.65 16.12 -5.22
N GLY A 211 -18.02 15.35 -6.10
CA GLY A 211 -18.26 15.33 -7.55
C GLY A 211 -19.50 14.56 -8.01
N GLY A 212 -20.29 14.01 -7.09
CA GLY A 212 -21.55 13.32 -7.38
C GLY A 212 -22.67 14.20 -7.96
N ALA A 213 -22.40 15.47 -8.28
CA ALA A 213 -23.35 16.36 -8.92
C ALA A 213 -22.67 17.13 -10.06
N GLN A 214 -22.94 16.67 -11.28
CA GLN A 214 -22.70 17.35 -12.57
C GLN A 214 -21.27 17.35 -13.11
N GLY A 215 -21.09 16.70 -14.28
CA GLY A 215 -20.24 17.25 -15.33
C GLY A 215 -19.01 16.43 -15.74
N ASP A 216 -19.18 15.73 -16.86
CA ASP A 216 -18.18 15.48 -17.91
C ASP A 216 -17.18 14.31 -17.76
N GLN A 217 -17.45 13.25 -18.53
CA GLN A 217 -16.66 12.01 -18.66
C GLN A 217 -15.19 12.24 -19.07
N SER A 218 -14.88 13.40 -19.65
CA SER A 218 -13.53 13.78 -20.13
C SER A 218 -12.53 14.07 -19.00
N ILE A 219 -13.01 14.50 -17.83
CA ILE A 219 -12.16 14.81 -16.67
C ILE A 219 -11.70 13.51 -15.99
N ILE A 220 -12.57 12.50 -15.95
CA ILE A 220 -12.27 11.19 -15.36
C ILE A 220 -11.19 10.47 -16.17
N GLU A 221 -11.28 10.48 -17.50
CA GLU A 221 -10.25 9.88 -18.37
C GLU A 221 -8.90 10.61 -18.23
N ARG A 222 -8.91 11.95 -18.14
CA ARG A 222 -7.69 12.76 -17.90
C ARG A 222 -7.06 12.52 -16.52
N LEU A 223 -7.85 12.23 -15.49
CA LEU A 223 -7.36 11.94 -14.14
C LEU A 223 -6.77 10.52 -14.04
N VAL A 224 -7.34 9.55 -14.75
CA VAL A 224 -6.79 8.20 -14.88
C VAL A 224 -5.51 8.19 -15.73
N GLU A 225 -5.44 9.01 -16.79
CA GLU A 225 -4.23 9.26 -17.57
C GLU A 225 -3.14 9.94 -16.70
N ALA A 226 -3.53 10.92 -15.87
CA ALA A 226 -2.64 11.56 -14.90
C ALA A 226 -2.16 10.60 -13.80
N GLN A 227 -2.97 9.60 -13.42
CA GLN A 227 -2.57 8.53 -12.49
C GLN A 227 -1.59 7.53 -13.14
N ARG A 228 -1.80 7.17 -14.41
CA ARG A 228 -0.84 6.37 -15.21
C ARG A 228 0.49 7.09 -15.40
N ASN A 229 0.45 8.40 -15.63
CA ASN A 229 1.63 9.25 -15.78
C ASN A 229 2.23 9.67 -14.41
N GLY A 230 1.47 9.58 -13.32
CA GLY A 230 1.87 9.93 -11.95
C GLY A 230 2.95 9.04 -11.35
N ARG A 231 3.21 7.88 -11.97
CA ARG A 231 4.37 7.04 -11.66
C ARG A 231 5.72 7.69 -12.04
N ALA A 232 5.70 8.79 -12.82
CA ALA A 232 6.84 9.62 -13.16
C ALA A 232 6.98 10.90 -12.30
N THR A 233 6.00 11.22 -11.43
CA THR A 233 5.96 12.51 -10.70
C THR A 233 6.70 12.46 -9.36
N LEU A 234 6.77 11.32 -8.68
CA LEU A 234 7.57 11.17 -7.46
C LEU A 234 9.08 11.29 -7.69
N VAL A 235 9.54 11.10 -8.93
CA VAL A 235 10.95 11.33 -9.33
C VAL A 235 11.22 12.82 -9.63
N LYS A 236 10.19 13.70 -9.68
CA LYS A 236 10.31 15.10 -10.13
C LYS A 236 10.06 16.18 -9.08
N LEU A 237 9.64 15.85 -7.86
CA LEU A 237 9.45 16.86 -6.80
C LEU A 237 10.78 17.44 -6.27
N ASP A 238 11.86 16.66 -6.26
CA ASP A 238 13.21 17.16 -5.95
C ASP A 238 13.82 18.00 -7.09
N ALA A 239 13.33 17.85 -8.33
CA ALA A 239 13.82 18.59 -9.49
C ALA A 239 13.19 20.00 -9.63
N LEU A 240 12.23 20.37 -8.77
CA LEU A 240 11.52 21.66 -8.82
C LEU A 240 12.10 22.75 -7.91
N ALA A 241 13.23 22.49 -7.24
CA ALA A 241 13.89 23.46 -6.34
C ALA A 241 14.58 24.65 -7.05
N GLY A 242 14.15 25.03 -8.26
CA GLY A 242 14.76 26.14 -9.01
C GLY A 242 13.82 26.94 -9.91
N VAL A 243 12.50 26.70 -9.83
CA VAL A 243 11.50 27.34 -10.72
C VAL A 243 10.45 28.15 -9.94
N LEU A 244 10.44 28.07 -8.62
CA LEU A 244 9.52 28.84 -7.78
C LEU A 244 10.07 30.24 -7.55
N SER A 245 9.23 31.25 -7.74
CA SER A 245 9.55 32.61 -7.28
C SER A 245 9.70 32.65 -5.76
N ASP A 246 10.42 33.63 -5.21
CA ASP A 246 10.68 33.74 -3.77
C ASP A 246 9.39 33.69 -2.93
N ASP A 247 8.27 34.17 -3.47
CA ASP A 247 6.95 34.13 -2.84
C ASP A 247 6.37 32.70 -2.77
N GLU A 248 6.62 31.85 -3.77
CA GLU A 248 6.12 30.48 -3.85
C GLU A 248 6.97 29.50 -3.04
N ALA A 249 8.29 29.73 -2.96
CA ALA A 249 9.17 29.02 -2.04
C ALA A 249 8.83 29.35 -0.57
N ASN A 250 8.42 30.60 -0.29
CA ASN A 250 7.97 31.02 1.04
C ASN A 250 6.64 30.39 1.45
N ILE A 251 5.71 30.13 0.51
CA ILE A 251 4.46 29.42 0.80
C ILE A 251 4.73 27.94 1.15
N LEU A 252 5.63 27.27 0.41
CA LEU A 252 6.03 25.89 0.73
C LEU A 252 6.84 25.80 2.03
N ALA A 253 7.70 26.79 2.30
CA ALA A 253 8.41 26.88 3.58
C ALA A 253 7.46 27.14 4.75
N ALA A 254 6.44 27.99 4.57
CA ALA A 254 5.40 28.23 5.57
C ALA A 254 4.59 26.95 5.87
N LEU A 255 4.21 26.19 4.83
CA LEU A 255 3.53 24.90 4.93
C LEU A 255 4.38 23.81 5.62
N ARG A 256 5.71 23.86 5.48
CA ARG A 256 6.65 22.97 6.18
C ARG A 256 6.89 23.34 7.64
N SER A 257 6.61 24.59 8.03
CA SER A 257 7.02 25.15 9.32
C SER A 257 5.95 25.14 10.41
N ASP A 258 4.69 24.84 10.10
CA ASP A 258 3.60 24.89 11.08
C ASP A 258 2.93 23.53 11.29
N SER A 259 3.16 22.98 12.47
CA SER A 259 2.59 21.73 12.96
C SER A 259 1.07 21.86 13.12
N ALA A 260 0.33 20.95 12.47
CA ALA A 260 -1.12 20.81 12.51
C ALA A 260 -1.90 21.88 11.71
N GLN A 261 -1.99 21.71 10.39
CA GLN A 261 -3.05 22.36 9.62
C GLN A 261 -4.07 21.36 9.05
N ASP A 262 -5.32 21.80 9.12
CA ASP A 262 -6.51 21.16 8.57
C ASP A 262 -6.36 20.92 7.06
N SER A 263 -6.42 19.65 6.66
CA SER A 263 -6.37 19.21 5.26
C SER A 263 -7.30 19.99 4.32
N GLN A 264 -8.41 20.53 4.83
CA GLN A 264 -9.35 21.33 4.05
C GLN A 264 -8.79 22.72 3.68
N ALA A 265 -8.04 23.35 4.59
CA ALA A 265 -7.43 24.66 4.33
C ALA A 265 -6.28 24.56 3.31
N VAL A 266 -5.52 23.46 3.35
CA VAL A 266 -4.46 23.17 2.37
C VAL A 266 -5.05 22.95 0.97
N ALA A 267 -6.14 22.21 0.87
CA ALA A 267 -6.84 21.99 -0.40
C ALA A 267 -7.41 23.28 -1.01
N GLU A 268 -7.94 24.19 -0.18
CA GLU A 268 -8.46 25.49 -0.62
C GLU A 268 -7.36 26.43 -1.13
N GLN A 269 -6.15 26.36 -0.58
CA GLN A 269 -4.99 27.15 -1.02
C GLN A 269 -4.35 26.61 -2.32
N LEU A 270 -4.41 25.30 -2.55
CA LEU A 270 -3.87 24.65 -3.75
C LEU A 270 -4.82 24.73 -4.95
N ALA A 271 -6.13 24.82 -4.72
CA ALA A 271 -7.13 24.85 -5.78
C ALA A 271 -6.88 25.90 -6.88
N PRO A 272 -6.50 27.16 -6.60
CA PRO A 272 -6.25 28.17 -7.63
C PRO A 272 -5.03 27.89 -8.52
N LEU A 273 -4.06 27.11 -8.03
CA LEU A 273 -2.84 26.75 -8.78
C LEU A 273 -3.07 25.56 -9.73
N LEU A 274 -4.10 24.76 -9.45
CA LEU A 274 -4.43 23.52 -10.16
C LEU A 274 -5.62 23.67 -11.12
N LEU A 275 -6.40 24.74 -11.00
CA LEU A 275 -7.53 25.06 -11.89
C LEU A 275 -7.07 25.74 -13.20
N GLU A 276 -7.95 25.80 -14.20
CA GLU A 276 -7.68 26.39 -15.51
C GLU A 276 -7.10 27.81 -15.41
N GLY A 277 -5.92 28.03 -16.02
CA GLY A 277 -5.13 29.27 -15.92
C GLY A 277 -4.01 29.21 -14.88
N GLY A 278 -3.96 28.16 -14.06
CA GLY A 278 -2.93 27.88 -13.06
C GLY A 278 -1.57 27.48 -13.64
N LEU A 279 -0.57 27.34 -12.77
CA LEU A 279 0.85 27.11 -13.10
C LEU A 279 1.06 25.93 -14.05
N LEU A 280 0.34 24.82 -13.84
CA LEU A 280 0.45 23.61 -14.65
C LEU A 280 -0.08 23.76 -16.08
N THR A 281 -0.98 24.72 -16.32
CA THR A 281 -1.53 25.00 -17.66
C THR A 281 -0.69 25.98 -18.47
N ARG A 282 0.32 26.60 -17.85
CA ARG A 282 1.19 27.63 -18.45
C ARG A 282 2.59 27.12 -18.80
N LEU A 283 2.93 25.89 -18.41
CA LEU A 283 4.18 25.25 -18.79
C LEU A 283 4.02 24.62 -20.18
N SER A 284 4.88 25.02 -21.13
CA SER A 284 4.93 24.38 -22.43
C SER A 284 5.68 23.04 -22.36
N ASP A 285 5.45 22.17 -23.33
CA ASP A 285 6.19 20.91 -23.45
C ASP A 285 7.72 21.14 -23.58
N GLU A 286 8.13 22.30 -24.12
CA GLU A 286 9.53 22.74 -24.16
C GLU A 286 10.08 23.12 -22.78
N ASP A 287 9.27 23.76 -21.92
CA ASP A 287 9.67 24.08 -20.54
C ASP A 287 9.86 22.80 -19.72
N ILE A 288 8.99 21.81 -19.94
CA ILE A 288 9.08 20.48 -19.32
C ILE A 288 10.33 19.74 -19.80
N ALA A 289 10.63 19.79 -21.10
CA ALA A 289 11.81 19.14 -21.69
C ALA A 289 13.13 19.74 -21.17
N ARG A 290 13.22 21.08 -21.07
CA ARG A 290 14.43 21.77 -20.56
C ARG A 290 14.73 21.46 -19.10
N VAL A 291 13.71 21.25 -18.28
CA VAL A 291 13.86 20.86 -16.87
C VAL A 291 14.37 19.43 -16.75
N VAL A 292 13.92 18.53 -17.64
CA VAL A 292 14.39 17.14 -17.68
C VAL A 292 15.85 17.04 -18.12
N GLU A 293 16.27 17.80 -19.14
CA GLU A 293 17.67 17.84 -19.58
C GLU A 293 18.62 18.38 -18.49
N ARG A 294 18.25 19.48 -17.82
CA ARG A 294 19.06 20.04 -16.72
C ARG A 294 19.19 19.09 -15.53
N GLY A 295 18.13 18.33 -15.21
CA GLY A 295 18.17 17.33 -14.13
C GLY A 295 19.12 16.17 -14.45
N ALA A 296 19.19 15.74 -15.71
CA ALA A 296 20.11 14.70 -16.16
C ALA A 296 21.58 15.16 -16.11
N ASP A 297 21.85 16.40 -16.53
CA ASP A 297 23.20 16.99 -16.49
C ASP A 297 23.71 17.18 -15.04
N GLU A 298 22.82 17.59 -14.12
CA GLU A 298 23.14 17.77 -12.70
C GLU A 298 23.42 16.42 -12.01
N GLN A 299 22.68 15.36 -12.36
CA GLN A 299 22.94 13.99 -11.88
C GLN A 299 24.27 13.45 -12.40
N ASP A 300 24.58 13.64 -13.68
CA ASP A 300 25.85 13.19 -14.27
C ASP A 300 27.04 13.95 -13.68
N ARG A 301 26.90 15.26 -13.41
CA ARG A 301 27.89 16.06 -12.69
C ARG A 301 28.15 15.53 -11.29
N ARG A 302 27.09 15.25 -10.51
CA ARG A 302 27.19 14.69 -9.15
C ARG A 302 27.77 13.27 -9.13
N ALA A 303 27.52 12.46 -10.16
CA ALA A 303 28.10 11.13 -10.29
C ALA A 303 29.62 11.21 -10.54
N ARG A 304 30.06 12.13 -11.40
CA ARG A 304 31.49 12.38 -11.68
C ARG A 304 32.23 12.96 -10.47
N GLU A 305 31.60 13.85 -9.71
CA GLU A 305 32.17 14.41 -8.48
C GLU A 305 32.35 13.35 -7.38
N ARG A 306 31.42 12.39 -7.25
CA ARG A 306 31.57 11.24 -6.33
C ARG A 306 32.67 10.29 -6.77
N ALA A 307 32.76 9.97 -8.06
CA ALA A 307 33.82 9.11 -8.59
C ALA A 307 35.24 9.70 -8.39
N ASN A 308 35.37 11.04 -8.38
CA ASN A 308 36.64 11.72 -8.10
C ASN A 308 36.99 11.84 -6.61
N GLN A 309 36.08 11.50 -5.69
CA GLN A 309 36.34 11.48 -4.24
C GLN A 309 36.76 10.10 -3.73
N GLU A 310 36.66 9.06 -4.57
CA GLU A 310 37.02 7.67 -4.23
C GLU A 310 38.39 7.23 -4.79
N VAL A 311 39.22 8.18 -5.26
CA VAL A 311 40.62 8.00 -5.68
C VAL A 311 41.54 8.83 -4.79
#